data_AF-A0A1S8BJP2-F1
#
_entry.id   AF-A0A1S8BJP2-F1
#
_cell.length_a   1.000
_cell.length_b   1.000
_cell.length_c   1.000
_cell.angle_alpha   90.00
_cell.angle_beta   90.00
_cell.angle_gamma   90.00
#
_symmetry.space_group_name_H-M   'P 1'
#
loop_
_entity.id
_entity.type
_entity.pdbx_description
1 polymer ?
#
loop_
_entity_poly.entity_id
_entity_poly.type
_entity_poly.pdbx_seq_one_letter_code
_entity_poly.pdbx_strand_id
1 'polypeptide(L)'
;MAPRLGQPGRKLIAGLPGNHDLGFAAGIRTNVRKRFNAYFGDGNRIDVVANHTFVSIDAVSLSALGHAAGSEDIWKPTQDFLDQAQAEKRRAVARDLRARKGLNPNPLYKHKVVGGADMATAKLPVAAAGDAEFPTILLTHVPLYRAEGTPCGPLREHWPPTEPPKGQKEPVFPDDRNAIAVRGGYQYQNVLTKDVSKDVTEKIGNIEYAFSGDDHDYCEVVHKGYHSGGHSGIREITVKSLSWAMGVRRPGFVMLSLWNPVDDAGQPLSATPEPTVQSHLCLMPDQLGAFIRYALLFAVTLFILTVRALVFKIKASSSSSSLSPNSDDTPILPLSEDHHYNNNNNNTSSAEQEKRKLHHLGAAAEETAHNGRNRTDSMGKGASSNSSTTSPDSKTGLSARSATQQQPRSSASPVPSSGGYGLPPSSSSSPVNGYGVSGIYGNSGPSNNNGGAKLPLVAYAGFFPDRAEEKRRERENATVSTKPVKKRKKKGEGVFRAELGRSVARVAAVVLGWYFWLIWRW
;
A
#
# COMPACT_ATOMS: atom_id res chain seq x y z
N MET A 1 11.97 -24.74 9.07
CA MET A 1 11.74 -26.19 9.19
C MET A 1 11.53 -26.75 7.79
N ALA A 2 12.17 -27.86 7.44
CA ALA A 2 11.80 -28.61 6.23
C ALA A 2 10.45 -29.32 6.47
N PRO A 3 9.57 -29.46 5.45
CA PRO A 3 8.35 -30.24 5.59
C PRO A 3 8.68 -31.71 5.87
N ARG A 4 7.84 -32.40 6.65
CA ARG A 4 7.97 -33.85 6.86
C ARG A 4 7.70 -34.59 5.54
N LEU A 5 8.32 -35.76 5.35
CA LEU A 5 8.05 -36.61 4.20
C LEU A 5 6.53 -36.86 4.09
N GLY A 6 5.94 -36.62 2.91
CA GLY A 6 4.51 -36.78 2.67
C GLY A 6 3.62 -35.58 3.04
N GLN A 7 4.13 -34.56 3.73
CA GLN A 7 3.36 -33.30 3.88
C GLN A 7 3.48 -32.46 2.60
N PRO A 8 2.37 -32.10 1.92
CA PRO A 8 2.43 -31.05 0.91
C PRO A 8 2.93 -29.77 1.58
N GLY A 9 3.85 -29.07 0.90
CA GLY A 9 4.48 -27.87 1.44
C GLY A 9 3.53 -26.68 1.58
N ARG A 10 4.09 -25.48 1.67
CA ARG A 10 3.28 -24.25 1.76
C ARG A 10 2.40 -24.11 0.52
N LYS A 11 1.09 -24.19 0.70
CA LYS A 11 0.06 -23.87 -0.30
C LYS A 11 -0.54 -22.50 0.03
N LEU A 12 -0.64 -21.63 -0.97
CA LEU A 12 -1.40 -20.37 -0.88
C LEU A 12 -2.70 -20.54 -1.64
N ILE A 13 -3.80 -20.13 -1.03
CA ILE A 13 -5.14 -20.08 -1.61
C ILE A 13 -5.60 -18.63 -1.47
N ALA A 14 -5.91 -17.98 -2.59
CA ALA A 14 -6.37 -16.59 -2.65
C ALA A 14 -7.61 -16.42 -3.54
N GLY A 15 -8.33 -17.52 -3.79
CA GLY A 15 -9.45 -17.56 -4.73
C GLY A 15 -10.81 -17.20 -4.15
N LEU A 16 -10.96 -16.94 -2.85
CA LEU A 16 -12.23 -16.53 -2.25
C LEU A 16 -12.47 -15.03 -2.54
N PRO A 17 -13.47 -14.64 -3.34
CA PRO A 17 -13.67 -13.25 -3.74
C PRO A 17 -14.49 -12.46 -2.72
N GLY A 18 -14.11 -11.18 -2.51
CA GLY A 18 -14.91 -10.21 -1.77
C GLY A 18 -15.79 -9.31 -2.63
N ASN A 19 -16.68 -8.57 -1.96
CA ASN A 19 -17.50 -7.53 -2.58
C ASN A 19 -16.64 -6.41 -3.20
N HIS A 20 -15.51 -6.09 -2.60
CA HIS A 20 -14.53 -5.15 -3.13
C HIS A 20 -13.76 -5.66 -4.36
N ASP A 21 -13.70 -6.99 -4.58
CA ASP A 21 -13.04 -7.57 -5.75
C ASP A 21 -13.96 -7.60 -6.98
N LEU A 22 -15.23 -7.99 -6.79
CA LEU A 22 -16.16 -8.30 -7.88
C LEU A 22 -17.32 -7.30 -8.04
N GLY A 23 -17.65 -6.57 -6.98
CA GLY A 23 -19.00 -6.06 -6.73
C GLY A 23 -19.83 -7.05 -5.91
N PHE A 24 -21.11 -6.75 -5.69
CA PHE A 24 -22.02 -7.58 -4.89
C PHE A 24 -23.36 -7.78 -5.60
N ALA A 25 -23.90 -9.01 -5.56
CA ALA A 25 -25.16 -9.39 -6.19
C ALA A 25 -25.27 -8.91 -7.66
N ALA A 26 -26.38 -8.28 -8.05
CA ALA A 26 -26.58 -7.71 -9.38
C ALA A 26 -25.56 -6.61 -9.77
N GLY A 27 -24.84 -6.04 -8.81
CA GLY A 27 -23.78 -5.06 -9.04
C GLY A 27 -22.43 -5.66 -9.45
N ILE A 28 -22.34 -6.98 -9.67
CA ILE A 28 -21.10 -7.67 -10.05
C ILE A 28 -20.74 -7.42 -11.51
N ARG A 29 -19.46 -7.11 -11.73
CA ARG A 29 -18.92 -6.84 -13.07
C ARG A 29 -18.33 -8.11 -13.66
N THR A 30 -19.02 -8.71 -14.63
CA THR A 30 -18.66 -10.02 -15.22
C THR A 30 -17.26 -10.05 -15.83
N ASN A 31 -16.76 -8.93 -16.38
CA ASN A 31 -15.39 -8.78 -16.85
C ASN A 31 -14.35 -8.78 -15.71
N VAL A 32 -14.69 -8.22 -14.56
CA VAL A 32 -13.84 -8.25 -13.36
C VAL A 32 -13.81 -9.64 -12.74
N ARG A 33 -14.97 -10.33 -12.64
CA ARG A 33 -15.06 -11.74 -12.21
C ARG A 33 -14.27 -12.68 -13.10
N LYS A 34 -14.42 -12.58 -14.43
CA LYS A 34 -13.60 -13.37 -15.38
C LYS A 34 -12.11 -13.11 -15.20
N ARG A 35 -11.70 -11.87 -14.93
CA ARG A 35 -10.29 -11.52 -14.64
C ARG A 35 -9.83 -12.10 -13.30
N PHE A 36 -10.62 -11.99 -12.24
CA PHE A 36 -10.32 -12.55 -10.92
C PHE A 36 -10.10 -14.07 -11.04
N ASN A 37 -11.05 -14.79 -11.64
CA ASN A 37 -10.98 -16.24 -11.79
C ASN A 37 -9.76 -16.69 -12.63
N ALA A 38 -9.35 -15.89 -13.62
CA ALA A 38 -8.16 -16.18 -14.43
C ALA A 38 -6.82 -16.03 -13.68
N TYR A 39 -6.74 -15.22 -12.62
CA TYR A 39 -5.52 -15.01 -11.84
C TYR A 39 -5.50 -15.76 -10.51
N PHE A 40 -6.64 -15.91 -9.84
CA PHE A 40 -6.75 -16.49 -8.50
C PHE A 40 -7.43 -17.88 -8.45
N GLY A 41 -7.99 -18.33 -9.58
CA GLY A 41 -8.80 -19.55 -9.68
C GLY A 41 -10.28 -19.31 -9.40
N ASP A 42 -11.10 -20.36 -9.54
CA ASP A 42 -12.52 -20.29 -9.23
C ASP A 42 -12.76 -20.05 -7.73
N GLY A 43 -13.75 -19.23 -7.37
CA GLY A 43 -14.13 -18.98 -5.97
C GLY A 43 -14.90 -20.13 -5.34
N ASN A 44 -15.56 -20.95 -6.17
CA ASN A 44 -16.27 -22.16 -5.78
C ASN A 44 -15.32 -23.35 -5.86
N ARG A 45 -14.81 -23.79 -4.70
CA ARG A 45 -13.67 -24.73 -4.65
C ARG A 45 -13.67 -25.58 -3.38
N ILE A 46 -13.20 -26.81 -3.51
CA ILE A 46 -13.08 -27.79 -2.41
C ILE A 46 -11.63 -28.25 -2.31
N ASP A 47 -11.06 -28.24 -1.11
CA ASP A 47 -9.76 -28.85 -0.80
C ASP A 47 -9.87 -29.80 0.39
N VAL A 48 -9.04 -30.84 0.36
CA VAL A 48 -8.74 -31.63 1.54
C VAL A 48 -7.39 -31.15 2.09
N VAL A 49 -7.36 -30.78 3.37
CA VAL A 49 -6.14 -30.38 4.09
C VAL A 49 -6.18 -30.99 5.48
N ALA A 50 -5.15 -31.75 5.86
CA ALA A 50 -5.03 -32.37 7.18
C ALA A 50 -6.29 -33.11 7.68
N ASN A 51 -6.93 -33.91 6.81
CA ASN A 51 -8.20 -34.61 7.08
C ASN A 51 -9.40 -33.70 7.39
N HIS A 52 -9.43 -32.48 6.86
CA HIS A 52 -10.57 -31.58 6.88
C HIS A 52 -10.94 -31.19 5.45
N THR A 53 -12.23 -30.99 5.18
CA THR A 53 -12.71 -30.54 3.88
C THR A 53 -13.00 -29.05 3.94
N PHE A 54 -12.18 -28.24 3.26
CA PHE A 54 -12.42 -26.81 3.10
C PHE A 54 -13.32 -26.59 1.89
N VAL A 55 -14.46 -25.91 2.09
CA VAL A 55 -15.40 -25.55 1.03
C VAL A 55 -15.46 -24.03 0.95
N SER A 56 -14.96 -23.46 -0.13
CA SER A 56 -15.01 -22.02 -0.41
C SER A 56 -16.12 -21.73 -1.41
N ILE A 57 -16.90 -20.67 -1.17
CA ILE A 57 -18.03 -20.26 -2.00
C ILE A 57 -17.93 -18.78 -2.44
N ASP A 58 -18.27 -18.51 -3.69
CA ASP A 58 -18.49 -17.17 -4.24
C ASP A 58 -19.87 -16.65 -3.77
N ALA A 59 -19.93 -16.33 -2.48
CA ALA A 59 -21.14 -15.88 -1.78
C ALA A 59 -21.65 -14.51 -2.26
N VAL A 60 -20.76 -13.66 -2.77
CA VAL A 60 -21.13 -12.34 -3.32
C VAL A 60 -21.86 -12.48 -4.66
N SER A 61 -21.46 -13.44 -5.51
CA SER A 61 -22.22 -13.80 -6.71
C SER A 61 -23.49 -14.56 -6.38
N LEU A 62 -23.46 -15.48 -5.40
CA LEU A 62 -24.66 -16.20 -4.96
C LEU A 62 -25.75 -15.26 -4.44
N SER A 63 -25.37 -14.14 -3.82
CA SER A 63 -26.31 -13.10 -3.36
C SER A 63 -27.09 -12.39 -4.49
N ALA A 64 -26.79 -12.67 -5.78
CA ALA A 64 -27.64 -12.27 -6.89
C ALA A 64 -28.88 -13.18 -7.09
N LEU A 65 -28.91 -14.37 -6.47
CA LEU A 65 -30.04 -15.29 -6.52
C LEU A 65 -31.30 -14.63 -5.92
N GLY A 66 -32.41 -14.65 -6.65
CA GLY A 66 -33.66 -13.99 -6.24
C GLY A 66 -33.64 -12.46 -6.28
N HIS A 67 -32.54 -11.83 -6.70
CA HIS A 67 -32.47 -10.38 -6.85
C HIS A 67 -33.11 -9.95 -8.18
N ALA A 68 -33.94 -8.91 -8.17
CA ALA A 68 -34.74 -8.51 -9.35
C ALA A 68 -33.90 -8.11 -10.59
N ALA A 69 -32.65 -7.65 -10.38
CA ALA A 69 -31.67 -7.35 -11.43
C ALA A 69 -30.53 -8.38 -11.51
N GLY A 70 -30.62 -9.51 -10.80
CA GLY A 70 -29.59 -10.55 -10.75
C GLY A 70 -29.63 -11.44 -11.99
N SER A 71 -28.59 -11.38 -12.82
CA SER A 71 -28.47 -12.24 -14.00
C SER A 71 -28.01 -13.66 -13.65
N GLU A 72 -28.55 -14.65 -14.37
CA GLU A 72 -28.31 -16.07 -14.12
C GLU A 72 -26.82 -16.46 -14.24
N ASP A 73 -26.06 -15.81 -15.13
CA ASP A 73 -24.62 -16.05 -15.30
C ASP A 73 -23.77 -15.66 -14.07
N ILE A 74 -24.30 -14.83 -13.16
CA ILE A 74 -23.64 -14.45 -11.92
C ILE A 74 -23.81 -15.56 -10.86
N TRP A 75 -25.04 -15.86 -10.45
CA TRP A 75 -25.31 -16.76 -9.32
C TRP A 75 -25.27 -18.26 -9.68
N LYS A 76 -25.66 -18.64 -10.90
CA LYS A 76 -25.82 -20.05 -11.28
C LYS A 76 -24.55 -20.91 -11.17
N PRO A 77 -23.34 -20.42 -11.53
CA PRO A 77 -22.12 -21.22 -11.32
C PRO A 77 -21.88 -21.60 -9.85
N THR A 78 -22.31 -20.76 -8.89
CA THR A 78 -22.25 -21.10 -7.46
C THR A 78 -23.37 -22.06 -7.08
N GLN A 79 -24.57 -21.90 -7.65
CA GLN A 79 -25.70 -22.80 -7.41
C GLN A 79 -25.41 -24.23 -7.91
N ASP A 80 -24.97 -24.37 -9.16
CA ASP A 80 -24.61 -25.65 -9.79
C ASP A 80 -23.49 -26.37 -9.02
N PHE A 81 -22.58 -25.61 -8.39
CA PHE A 81 -21.55 -26.12 -7.49
C PHE A 81 -22.11 -26.61 -6.15
N LEU A 82 -22.99 -25.83 -5.51
CA LEU A 82 -23.65 -26.21 -4.25
C LEU A 82 -24.48 -27.48 -4.43
N ASP A 83 -25.23 -27.59 -5.53
CA ASP A 83 -26.05 -28.77 -5.87
C ASP A 83 -25.19 -30.06 -6.02
N GLN A 84 -23.90 -29.91 -6.31
CA GLN A 84 -22.94 -31.01 -6.44
C GLN A 84 -21.97 -31.13 -5.25
N ALA A 85 -22.08 -30.27 -4.23
CA ALA A 85 -21.07 -30.10 -3.19
C ALA A 85 -20.79 -31.40 -2.43
N GLN A 86 -21.81 -32.15 -1.98
CA GLN A 86 -21.61 -33.40 -1.24
C GLN A 86 -20.87 -34.47 -2.08
N ALA A 87 -21.21 -34.56 -3.37
CA ALA A 87 -20.56 -35.48 -4.29
C ALA A 87 -19.09 -35.10 -4.53
N GLU A 88 -18.80 -33.81 -4.74
CA GLU A 88 -17.44 -33.31 -4.92
C GLU A 88 -16.61 -33.36 -3.63
N LYS A 89 -17.20 -33.15 -2.44
CA LYS A 89 -16.56 -33.40 -1.13
C LYS A 89 -16.07 -34.85 -1.05
N ARG A 90 -16.95 -35.83 -1.27
CA ARG A 90 -16.61 -37.27 -1.22
C ARG A 90 -15.60 -37.67 -2.29
N ARG A 91 -15.68 -37.08 -3.50
CA ARG A 91 -14.67 -37.24 -4.55
C ARG A 91 -13.31 -36.66 -4.14
N ALA A 92 -13.27 -35.50 -3.50
CA ALA A 92 -12.03 -34.88 -3.02
C ALA A 92 -11.37 -35.73 -1.91
N VAL A 93 -12.15 -36.21 -0.93
CA VAL A 93 -11.69 -37.13 0.12
C VAL A 93 -11.15 -38.43 -0.50
N ALA A 94 -11.89 -39.06 -1.42
CA ALA A 94 -11.45 -40.29 -2.09
C ALA A 94 -10.14 -40.09 -2.88
N ARG A 95 -9.92 -38.93 -3.51
CA ARG A 95 -8.66 -38.60 -4.20
C ARG A 95 -7.50 -38.43 -3.23
N ASP A 96 -7.70 -37.79 -2.08
CA ASP A 96 -6.66 -37.60 -1.07
C ASP A 96 -6.26 -38.93 -0.41
N LEU A 97 -7.23 -39.78 -0.05
CA LEU A 97 -6.98 -41.12 0.47
C LEU A 97 -6.21 -42.00 -0.52
N ARG A 98 -6.50 -41.89 -1.83
CA ARG A 98 -5.72 -42.57 -2.88
C ARG A 98 -4.29 -42.06 -2.96
N ALA A 99 -4.09 -40.74 -2.91
CA ALA A 99 -2.77 -40.12 -2.96
C ALA A 99 -1.85 -40.63 -1.84
N ARG A 100 -2.39 -40.76 -0.62
CA ARG A 100 -1.66 -41.28 0.55
C ARG A 100 -1.22 -42.72 0.41
N LYS A 101 -2.02 -43.56 -0.25
CA LYS A 101 -1.68 -44.95 -0.59
C LYS A 101 -0.67 -45.07 -1.75
N GLY A 102 -0.07 -43.95 -2.19
CA GLY A 102 0.84 -43.90 -3.33
C GLY A 102 0.17 -44.13 -4.69
N LEU A 103 -1.18 -44.15 -4.73
CA LEU A 103 -1.94 -44.36 -5.97
C LEU A 103 -2.15 -43.02 -6.68
N ASN A 104 -2.33 -43.07 -8.00
CA ASN A 104 -2.72 -41.88 -8.77
C ASN A 104 -4.05 -41.32 -8.19
N PRO A 105 -4.09 -40.04 -7.75
CA PRO A 105 -5.27 -39.45 -7.13
C PRO A 105 -6.49 -39.54 -8.06
N ASN A 106 -6.30 -39.17 -9.33
CA ASN A 106 -7.31 -39.33 -10.37
C ASN A 106 -7.20 -40.76 -10.95
N PRO A 107 -8.31 -41.48 -11.19
CA PRO A 107 -8.25 -42.74 -11.92
C PRO A 107 -7.73 -42.53 -13.34
N LEU A 108 -7.08 -43.55 -13.89
CA LEU A 108 -6.65 -43.53 -15.29
C LEU A 108 -7.87 -43.60 -16.21
N TYR A 109 -7.73 -43.04 -17.41
CA TYR A 109 -8.72 -43.23 -18.47
C TYR A 109 -8.85 -44.72 -18.78
N LYS A 110 -10.08 -45.24 -18.78
CA LYS A 110 -10.33 -46.60 -19.29
C LYS A 110 -10.03 -46.60 -20.79
N HIS A 111 -9.18 -47.53 -21.24
CA HIS A 111 -8.93 -47.75 -22.66
C HIS A 111 -10.19 -48.31 -23.33
N LYS A 112 -11.05 -47.42 -23.82
CA LYS A 112 -12.22 -47.74 -24.64
C LYS A 112 -12.14 -46.95 -25.95
N VAL A 113 -12.64 -47.53 -27.03
CA VAL A 113 -12.89 -46.77 -28.27
C VAL A 113 -14.03 -45.80 -28.01
N VAL A 114 -13.87 -44.55 -28.44
CA VAL A 114 -14.83 -43.45 -28.26
C VAL A 114 -15.09 -42.84 -29.62
N GLY A 115 -16.35 -42.61 -29.98
CA GLY A 115 -16.70 -41.97 -31.25
C GLY A 115 -16.21 -40.52 -31.28
N GLY A 116 -15.97 -39.97 -32.48
CA GLY A 116 -15.47 -38.59 -32.62
C GLY A 116 -16.37 -37.53 -31.96
N ALA A 117 -17.70 -37.74 -32.00
CA ALA A 117 -18.67 -36.89 -31.31
C ALA A 117 -18.59 -36.99 -29.78
N ASP A 118 -18.32 -38.19 -29.25
CA ASP A 118 -18.23 -38.47 -27.82
C ASP A 118 -16.90 -37.99 -27.20
N MET A 119 -15.87 -37.69 -28.02
CA MET A 119 -14.64 -37.06 -27.52
C MET A 119 -14.88 -35.63 -27.03
N ALA A 120 -15.78 -34.88 -27.66
CA ALA A 120 -16.10 -33.50 -27.25
C ALA A 120 -16.83 -33.43 -25.90
N THR A 121 -17.52 -34.50 -25.51
CA THR A 121 -18.26 -34.63 -24.24
C THR A 121 -17.53 -35.49 -23.19
N ALA A 122 -16.33 -35.99 -23.51
CA ALA A 122 -15.54 -36.86 -22.64
C ALA A 122 -15.04 -36.12 -21.39
N LYS A 123 -15.67 -36.39 -20.24
CA LYS A 123 -15.21 -35.89 -18.93
C LYS A 123 -13.93 -36.62 -18.48
N LEU A 124 -13.09 -35.89 -17.73
CA LEU A 124 -11.96 -36.49 -17.01
C LEU A 124 -12.44 -37.64 -16.11
N PRO A 125 -11.68 -38.74 -15.96
CA PRO A 125 -12.05 -39.84 -15.08
C PRO A 125 -12.07 -39.32 -13.63
N VAL A 126 -13.26 -39.29 -13.05
CA VAL A 126 -13.47 -38.88 -11.66
C VAL A 126 -13.35 -40.12 -10.77
N ALA A 127 -12.66 -40.01 -9.64
CA ALA A 127 -12.71 -41.05 -8.61
C ALA A 127 -14.17 -41.28 -8.20
N ALA A 128 -14.56 -42.54 -7.98
CA ALA A 128 -15.87 -42.79 -7.38
C ALA A 128 -15.96 -42.03 -6.04
N ALA A 129 -17.13 -41.44 -5.75
CA ALA A 129 -17.39 -40.91 -4.44
C ALA A 129 -17.31 -42.07 -3.44
N GLY A 130 -16.38 -42.02 -2.51
CA GLY A 130 -16.29 -42.98 -1.43
C GLY A 130 -17.28 -42.66 -0.31
N ASP A 131 -17.42 -43.59 0.63
CA ASP A 131 -18.32 -43.43 1.79
C ASP A 131 -17.69 -42.55 2.90
N ALA A 132 -16.39 -42.25 2.79
CA ALA A 132 -15.68 -41.39 3.72
C ALA A 132 -16.00 -39.91 3.53
N GLU A 133 -16.34 -39.23 4.63
CA GLU A 133 -16.59 -37.80 4.67
C GLU A 133 -15.86 -37.18 5.87
N PHE A 134 -14.98 -36.21 5.60
CA PHE A 134 -14.24 -35.49 6.64
C PHE A 134 -15.02 -34.26 7.15
N PRO A 135 -14.76 -33.80 8.39
CA PRO A 135 -15.34 -32.57 8.93
C PRO A 135 -15.19 -31.39 7.96
N THR A 136 -16.26 -30.62 7.76
CA THR A 136 -16.28 -29.53 6.78
C THR A 136 -16.05 -28.17 7.43
N ILE A 137 -15.18 -27.39 6.82
CA ILE A 137 -14.90 -26.00 7.16
C ILE A 137 -15.37 -25.13 5.99
N LEU A 138 -16.42 -24.35 6.20
CA LEU A 138 -16.95 -23.40 5.23
C LEU A 138 -16.09 -22.13 5.21
N LEU A 139 -15.73 -21.64 4.02
CA LEU A 139 -15.10 -20.34 3.80
C LEU A 139 -16.04 -19.50 2.92
N THR A 140 -16.41 -18.32 3.41
CA THR A 140 -17.28 -17.36 2.70
C THR A 140 -16.75 -15.95 2.91
N HIS A 141 -16.93 -15.04 1.95
CA HIS A 141 -16.65 -13.62 2.23
C HIS A 141 -17.76 -13.03 3.09
N VAL A 142 -19.03 -13.27 2.75
CA VAL A 142 -20.18 -12.70 3.47
C VAL A 142 -20.56 -13.62 4.65
N PRO A 143 -20.73 -13.11 5.88
CA PRO A 143 -21.13 -13.92 7.03
C PRO A 143 -22.48 -14.61 6.89
N LEU A 144 -22.68 -15.73 7.58
CA LEU A 144 -23.96 -16.44 7.59
C LEU A 144 -25.06 -15.63 8.29
N TYR A 145 -26.31 -15.81 7.84
CA TYR A 145 -27.48 -15.18 8.45
C TYR A 145 -27.58 -15.51 9.95
N ARG A 146 -27.83 -14.46 10.73
CA ARG A 146 -28.05 -14.45 12.18
C ARG A 146 -29.16 -13.45 12.49
N ALA A 147 -29.80 -13.58 13.65
CA ALA A 147 -30.81 -12.61 14.07
C ALA A 147 -30.16 -11.24 14.38
N GLU A 148 -30.89 -10.15 14.17
CA GLU A 148 -30.43 -8.81 14.60
C GLU A 148 -30.20 -8.82 16.12
N GLY A 149 -29.18 -8.10 16.57
CA GLY A 149 -28.77 -8.10 17.99
C GLY A 149 -28.04 -9.36 18.48
N THR A 150 -27.71 -10.33 17.62
CA THR A 150 -26.88 -11.49 18.03
C THR A 150 -25.44 -11.05 18.36
N PRO A 151 -24.97 -11.14 19.62
CA PRO A 151 -23.65 -10.66 20.02
C PRO A 151 -22.52 -11.47 19.36
N CYS A 152 -21.46 -10.76 19.01
CA CYS A 152 -20.19 -11.27 18.48
C CYS A 152 -19.20 -11.77 19.55
N GLY A 153 -19.47 -11.47 20.83
CA GLY A 153 -18.62 -11.86 21.95
C GLY A 153 -17.49 -10.87 22.30
N PRO A 154 -16.65 -11.22 23.29
CA PRO A 154 -15.74 -10.29 23.97
C PRO A 154 -14.47 -9.91 23.19
N LEU A 155 -14.16 -10.63 22.10
CA LEU A 155 -12.98 -10.37 21.28
C LEU A 155 -13.21 -9.31 20.18
N ARG A 156 -14.44 -8.79 20.05
CA ARG A 156 -14.75 -7.66 19.18
C ARG A 156 -14.19 -6.36 19.78
N GLU A 157 -13.41 -5.64 18.99
CA GLU A 157 -12.58 -4.53 19.44
C GLU A 157 -13.26 -3.17 19.34
N HIS A 158 -13.88 -2.87 18.18
CA HIS A 158 -14.53 -1.59 17.94
C HIS A 158 -15.80 -1.45 18.79
N TRP A 159 -16.54 -2.55 18.93
CA TRP A 159 -17.75 -2.66 19.74
C TRP A 159 -17.66 -3.84 20.71
N PRO A 160 -17.01 -3.67 21.88
CA PRO A 160 -17.00 -4.70 22.91
C PRO A 160 -18.43 -4.97 23.43
N PRO A 161 -18.69 -6.12 24.05
CA PRO A 161 -20.00 -6.45 24.63
C PRO A 161 -20.52 -5.37 25.59
N THR A 162 -21.84 -5.21 25.62
CA THR A 162 -22.52 -4.40 26.62
C THR A 162 -22.42 -5.08 27.99
N GLU A 163 -22.04 -4.33 29.03
CA GLU A 163 -21.92 -4.87 30.39
C GLU A 163 -23.30 -5.33 30.89
N PRO A 164 -23.43 -6.57 31.41
CA PRO A 164 -24.72 -7.06 31.88
C PRO A 164 -25.16 -6.31 33.15
N PRO A 165 -26.48 -6.09 33.33
CA PRO A 165 -27.04 -5.52 34.56
C PRO A 165 -26.57 -6.25 35.82
N LYS A 166 -26.38 -5.50 36.93
CA LYS A 166 -25.94 -6.05 38.22
C LYS A 166 -26.81 -7.23 38.66
N GLY A 167 -26.23 -8.43 38.65
CA GLY A 167 -26.90 -9.69 39.02
C GLY A 167 -27.08 -10.67 37.86
N GLN A 168 -26.99 -10.23 36.61
CA GLN A 168 -27.02 -11.10 35.43
C GLN A 168 -25.61 -11.60 35.09
N LYS A 169 -25.48 -12.91 34.84
CA LYS A 169 -24.21 -13.55 34.42
C LYS A 169 -24.13 -13.81 32.92
N GLU A 170 -25.28 -13.94 32.26
CA GLU A 170 -25.36 -14.13 30.82
C GLU A 170 -25.06 -12.83 30.06
N PRO A 171 -24.53 -12.91 28.83
CA PRO A 171 -24.40 -11.75 27.95
C PRO A 171 -25.73 -11.06 27.71
N VAL A 172 -25.69 -9.75 27.45
CA VAL A 172 -26.86 -9.00 27.00
C VAL A 172 -27.32 -9.56 25.64
N PHE A 173 -28.62 -9.84 25.52
CA PHE A 173 -29.23 -10.35 24.29
C PHE A 173 -30.65 -9.77 24.14
N PRO A 174 -30.97 -9.06 23.04
CA PRO A 174 -30.05 -8.61 21.97
C PRO A 174 -29.02 -7.57 22.46
N ASP A 175 -27.82 -7.58 21.86
CA ASP A 175 -26.79 -6.55 22.02
C ASP A 175 -26.43 -5.98 20.64
N ASP A 176 -27.27 -5.05 20.16
CA ASP A 176 -27.14 -4.41 18.85
C ASP A 176 -25.82 -3.66 18.65
N ARG A 177 -25.13 -3.29 19.74
CA ARG A 177 -23.82 -2.63 19.68
C ARG A 177 -22.74 -3.65 19.30
N ASN A 178 -22.69 -4.79 19.98
CA ASN A 178 -21.69 -5.83 19.74
C ASN A 178 -22.01 -6.68 18.50
N ALA A 179 -23.28 -6.78 18.10
CA ALA A 179 -23.74 -7.54 16.94
C ALA A 179 -23.25 -7.00 15.57
N ILE A 180 -23.23 -7.86 14.55
CA ILE A 180 -23.20 -7.40 13.15
C ILE A 180 -24.63 -6.98 12.78
N ALA A 181 -24.84 -5.71 12.44
CA ALA A 181 -26.14 -5.19 12.06
C ALA A 181 -26.64 -5.87 10.76
N VAL A 182 -27.84 -6.46 10.79
CA VAL A 182 -28.43 -7.20 9.66
C VAL A 182 -28.99 -6.21 8.63
N ARG A 183 -28.10 -5.62 7.83
CA ARG A 183 -28.40 -4.54 6.88
C ARG A 183 -27.64 -4.73 5.57
N GLY A 184 -28.16 -4.12 4.51
CA GLY A 184 -27.51 -4.03 3.21
C GLY A 184 -27.79 -2.69 2.54
N GLY A 185 -27.12 -2.45 1.44
CA GLY A 185 -27.22 -1.22 0.66
C GLY A 185 -26.63 -1.38 -0.73
N TYR A 186 -26.21 -0.27 -1.34
CA TYR A 186 -25.62 -0.32 -2.68
C TYR A 186 -24.27 -1.07 -2.66
N GLN A 187 -24.24 -2.24 -3.31
CA GLN A 187 -23.08 -3.13 -3.43
C GLN A 187 -22.53 -3.71 -2.11
N TYR A 188 -23.31 -3.81 -1.03
CA TYR A 188 -22.93 -4.55 0.17
C TYR A 188 -24.13 -5.12 0.95
N GLN A 189 -23.86 -6.18 1.72
CA GLN A 189 -24.79 -6.74 2.70
C GLN A 189 -23.98 -7.42 3.81
N ASN A 190 -24.18 -7.03 5.06
CA ASN A 190 -23.31 -7.40 6.18
C ASN A 190 -23.39 -8.88 6.57
N VAL A 191 -24.48 -9.56 6.20
CA VAL A 191 -24.73 -11.00 6.39
C VAL A 191 -25.56 -11.51 5.22
N LEU A 192 -25.42 -12.79 4.86
CA LEU A 192 -26.25 -13.44 3.84
C LEU A 192 -27.74 -13.44 4.25
N THR A 193 -28.63 -13.59 3.26
CA THR A 193 -30.06 -13.78 3.57
C THR A 193 -30.28 -15.13 4.26
N LYS A 194 -31.40 -15.23 5.00
CA LYS A 194 -31.78 -16.46 5.70
C LYS A 194 -31.90 -17.66 4.76
N ASP A 195 -32.53 -17.45 3.60
CA ASP A 195 -32.77 -18.53 2.63
C ASP A 195 -31.48 -18.97 1.92
N VAL A 196 -30.60 -18.03 1.55
CA VAL A 196 -29.28 -18.37 0.97
C VAL A 196 -28.40 -19.09 2.00
N SER A 197 -28.40 -18.63 3.26
CA SER A 197 -27.63 -19.29 4.34
C SER A 197 -28.13 -20.70 4.61
N LYS A 198 -29.46 -20.90 4.56
CA LYS A 198 -30.08 -22.22 4.66
C LYS A 198 -29.69 -23.12 3.47
N ASP A 199 -29.84 -22.67 2.23
CA ASP A 199 -29.51 -23.44 1.03
C ASP A 199 -28.03 -23.86 1.00
N VAL A 200 -27.12 -22.93 1.33
CA VAL A 200 -25.67 -23.19 1.45
C VAL A 200 -25.38 -24.25 2.51
N THR A 201 -25.94 -24.11 3.71
CA THR A 201 -25.62 -25.00 4.84
C THR A 201 -26.21 -26.41 4.65
N GLU A 202 -27.44 -26.52 4.16
CA GLU A 202 -28.10 -27.80 3.85
C GLU A 202 -27.41 -28.55 2.70
N LYS A 203 -27.03 -27.86 1.62
CA LYS A 203 -26.36 -28.49 0.47
C LYS A 203 -24.95 -28.94 0.78
N ILE A 204 -24.15 -28.15 1.50
CA ILE A 204 -22.77 -28.53 1.83
C ILE A 204 -22.74 -29.68 2.85
N GLY A 205 -23.56 -29.60 3.90
CA GLY A 205 -23.67 -30.62 4.96
C GLY A 205 -22.42 -30.78 5.84
N ASN A 206 -22.59 -31.35 7.04
CA ASN A 206 -21.51 -31.72 7.97
C ASN A 206 -20.48 -30.60 8.24
N ILE A 207 -20.97 -29.40 8.57
CA ILE A 207 -20.17 -28.18 8.74
C ILE A 207 -19.92 -27.94 10.23
N GLU A 208 -18.68 -28.11 10.68
CA GLU A 208 -18.28 -27.86 12.07
C GLU A 208 -17.94 -26.38 12.29
N TYR A 209 -17.20 -25.79 11.36
CA TYR A 209 -16.76 -24.40 11.38
C TYR A 209 -17.14 -23.65 10.11
N ALA A 210 -17.42 -22.37 10.25
CA ALA A 210 -17.46 -21.41 9.15
C ALA A 210 -16.49 -20.25 9.44
N PHE A 211 -15.74 -19.82 8.44
CA PHE A 211 -14.94 -18.60 8.51
C PHE A 211 -15.50 -17.60 7.50
N SER A 212 -15.88 -16.43 8.00
CA SER A 212 -16.41 -15.33 7.20
C SER A 212 -15.49 -14.12 7.18
N GLY A 213 -15.68 -13.24 6.20
CA GLY A 213 -15.05 -11.93 6.11
C GLY A 213 -16.09 -10.80 6.14
N ASP A 214 -15.91 -9.82 5.25
CA ASP A 214 -16.68 -8.57 5.13
C ASP A 214 -16.62 -7.64 6.36
N ASP A 215 -16.98 -8.10 7.56
CA ASP A 215 -16.73 -7.33 8.78
C ASP A 215 -15.22 -7.27 9.06
N HIS A 216 -14.72 -6.09 9.44
CA HIS A 216 -13.30 -5.89 9.68
C HIS A 216 -12.84 -6.36 11.06
N ASP A 217 -13.77 -6.63 11.97
CA ASP A 217 -13.51 -6.98 13.36
C ASP A 217 -13.81 -8.44 13.68
N TYR A 218 -13.33 -8.94 14.82
CA TYR A 218 -13.57 -10.33 15.23
C TYR A 218 -15.01 -10.49 15.68
N CYS A 219 -15.68 -11.50 15.15
CA CYS A 219 -17.02 -11.89 15.59
C CYS A 219 -17.15 -13.40 15.65
N GLU A 220 -17.57 -13.95 16.79
CA GLU A 220 -17.75 -15.39 16.96
C GLU A 220 -19.19 -15.70 17.37
N VAL A 221 -19.86 -16.54 16.58
CA VAL A 221 -21.28 -16.89 16.73
C VAL A 221 -21.45 -18.39 16.51
N VAL A 222 -22.24 -19.06 17.36
CA VAL A 222 -22.59 -20.48 17.18
C VAL A 222 -24.01 -20.62 16.66
N HIS A 223 -24.13 -21.07 15.41
CA HIS A 223 -25.42 -21.24 14.73
C HIS A 223 -26.02 -22.61 15.03
N LYS A 224 -26.91 -22.64 16.02
CA LYS A 224 -27.66 -23.85 16.41
C LYS A 224 -28.88 -24.16 15.52
N GLY A 225 -29.23 -23.25 14.60
CA GLY A 225 -30.41 -23.36 13.74
C GLY A 225 -30.22 -24.16 12.45
N TYR A 226 -28.99 -24.55 12.10
CA TYR A 226 -28.68 -25.30 10.88
C TYR A 226 -28.39 -26.77 11.21
N HIS A 227 -29.21 -27.68 10.67
CA HIS A 227 -29.06 -29.13 10.87
C HIS A 227 -27.68 -29.68 10.44
N SER A 228 -27.03 -29.02 9.48
CA SER A 228 -25.69 -29.38 9.00
C SER A 228 -24.58 -29.23 10.05
N GLY A 229 -24.81 -28.47 11.13
CA GLY A 229 -23.89 -28.33 12.27
C GLY A 229 -24.12 -29.34 13.39
N GLY A 230 -25.04 -30.30 13.22
CA GLY A 230 -25.36 -31.32 14.21
C GLY A 230 -25.77 -30.74 15.57
N HIS A 231 -25.44 -31.45 16.65
CA HIS A 231 -25.82 -31.08 18.02
C HIS A 231 -25.03 -29.87 18.56
N SER A 232 -23.83 -29.60 18.04
CA SER A 232 -22.99 -28.46 18.45
C SER A 232 -23.42 -27.13 17.79
N GLY A 233 -24.03 -27.21 16.61
CA GLY A 233 -24.21 -26.06 15.71
C GLY A 233 -22.92 -25.71 14.98
N ILE A 234 -23.02 -24.85 13.97
CA ILE A 234 -21.88 -24.35 13.20
C ILE A 234 -21.19 -23.23 13.98
N ARG A 235 -19.91 -23.36 14.31
CA ARG A 235 -19.14 -22.24 14.89
C ARG A 235 -18.66 -21.33 13.77
N GLU A 236 -19.27 -20.16 13.62
CA GLU A 236 -18.82 -19.12 12.70
C GLU A 236 -17.85 -18.17 13.39
N ILE A 237 -16.69 -17.94 12.78
CA ILE A 237 -15.74 -16.89 13.15
C ILE A 237 -15.57 -15.95 11.95
N THR A 238 -16.04 -14.71 12.08
CA THR A 238 -15.70 -13.64 11.15
C THR A 238 -14.28 -13.15 11.48
N VAL A 239 -13.38 -13.26 10.50
CA VAL A 239 -11.95 -13.00 10.70
C VAL A 239 -11.65 -11.51 10.59
N LYS A 240 -10.81 -10.99 11.49
CA LYS A 240 -10.35 -9.59 11.42
C LYS A 240 -9.69 -9.33 10.07
N SER A 241 -9.86 -8.10 9.58
CA SER A 241 -9.10 -7.60 8.43
C SER A 241 -7.62 -7.39 8.81
N LEU A 242 -6.74 -7.45 7.81
CA LEU A 242 -5.36 -6.95 7.91
C LEU A 242 -5.31 -5.40 7.83
N SER A 243 -6.45 -4.74 7.64
CA SER A 243 -6.62 -3.28 7.64
C SER A 243 -7.02 -2.75 9.01
N TRP A 244 -6.56 -1.54 9.35
CA TRP A 244 -6.97 -0.76 10.53
C TRP A 244 -8.16 0.18 10.24
N ALA A 245 -8.80 0.02 9.07
CA ALA A 245 -10.03 0.72 8.73
C ALA A 245 -11.23 0.24 9.57
N MET A 246 -12.34 0.99 9.53
CA MET A 246 -13.60 0.65 10.22
C MET A 246 -13.49 0.55 11.76
N GLY A 247 -12.63 1.37 12.37
CA GLY A 247 -12.55 1.51 13.83
C GLY A 247 -11.64 0.52 14.56
N VAL A 248 -11.08 -0.47 13.86
CA VAL A 248 -10.19 -1.50 14.40
C VAL A 248 -8.76 -0.96 14.55
N ARG A 249 -8.20 -0.86 15.77
CA ARG A 249 -6.82 -0.40 16.02
C ARG A 249 -5.80 -1.51 15.81
N ARG A 250 -6.15 -2.74 16.14
CA ARG A 250 -5.26 -3.91 15.98
C ARG A 250 -5.83 -4.83 14.90
N PRO A 251 -5.38 -4.70 13.63
CA PRO A 251 -5.69 -5.68 12.59
C PRO A 251 -5.30 -7.09 13.03
N GLY A 252 -5.80 -8.13 12.37
CA GLY A 252 -5.49 -9.49 12.78
C GLY A 252 -5.69 -10.54 11.70
N PHE A 253 -5.35 -11.77 12.04
CA PHE A 253 -5.65 -12.96 11.26
C PHE A 253 -5.92 -14.13 12.21
N VAL A 254 -6.67 -15.13 11.74
CA VAL A 254 -6.91 -16.36 12.51
C VAL A 254 -5.95 -17.45 12.04
N MET A 255 -5.29 -18.11 12.98
CA MET A 255 -4.48 -19.30 12.76
C MET A 255 -5.29 -20.53 13.16
N LEU A 256 -5.24 -21.59 12.34
CA LEU A 256 -5.89 -22.87 12.63
C LEU A 256 -4.84 -23.97 12.77
N SER A 257 -4.90 -24.69 13.90
CA SER A 257 -4.24 -25.98 14.08
C SER A 257 -5.26 -27.08 13.80
N LEU A 258 -4.92 -28.02 12.91
CA LEU A 258 -5.81 -29.08 12.44
C LEU A 258 -5.23 -30.44 12.82
N TRP A 259 -6.04 -31.27 13.49
CA TRP A 259 -5.69 -32.62 13.88
C TRP A 259 -6.94 -33.53 13.83
N ASN A 260 -7.10 -34.25 12.73
CA ASN A 260 -8.11 -35.30 12.58
C ASN A 260 -7.40 -36.60 12.14
N PRO A 261 -7.08 -37.54 13.04
CA PRO A 261 -6.42 -38.80 12.68
C PRO A 261 -7.45 -39.82 12.12
N VAL A 262 -7.20 -40.31 10.90
CA VAL A 262 -8.10 -41.24 10.19
C VAL A 262 -7.36 -42.48 9.70
N ASP A 263 -8.08 -43.58 9.51
CA ASP A 263 -7.59 -44.84 8.96
C ASP A 263 -7.47 -44.83 7.42
N ASP A 264 -7.08 -45.97 6.84
CA ASP A 264 -6.99 -46.17 5.40
C ASP A 264 -8.35 -46.11 4.66
N ALA A 265 -9.46 -46.29 5.36
CA ALA A 265 -10.81 -46.13 4.82
C ALA A 265 -11.32 -44.68 4.94
N GLY A 266 -10.62 -43.81 5.67
CA GLY A 266 -11.01 -42.43 5.96
C GLY A 266 -11.93 -42.29 7.18
N GLN A 267 -12.06 -43.31 8.02
CA GLN A 267 -12.81 -43.28 9.27
C GLN A 267 -11.94 -42.74 10.41
N PRO A 268 -12.51 -42.01 11.39
CA PRO A 268 -11.76 -41.47 12.52
C PRO A 268 -11.18 -42.58 13.40
N LEU A 269 -9.91 -42.44 13.80
CA LEU A 269 -9.23 -43.43 14.66
C LEU A 269 -9.67 -43.37 16.13
N SER A 270 -10.25 -42.24 16.56
CA SER A 270 -10.79 -42.10 17.91
C SER A 270 -12.30 -42.33 17.90
N ALA A 271 -12.78 -43.24 18.75
CA ALA A 271 -14.20 -43.52 18.91
C ALA A 271 -14.95 -42.40 19.65
N THR A 272 -14.23 -41.50 20.33
CA THR A 272 -14.78 -40.33 21.01
C THR A 272 -14.57 -39.07 20.16
N PRO A 273 -15.60 -38.23 19.94
CA PRO A 273 -15.47 -36.99 19.19
C PRO A 273 -14.68 -35.93 19.98
N GLU A 274 -13.37 -35.90 19.75
CA GLU A 274 -12.48 -34.83 20.21
C GLU A 274 -12.49 -33.64 19.22
N PRO A 275 -12.25 -32.40 19.68
CA PRO A 275 -12.18 -31.23 18.80
C PRO A 275 -11.00 -31.35 17.83
N THR A 276 -11.30 -31.43 16.53
CA THR A 276 -10.29 -31.63 15.48
C THR A 276 -9.65 -30.32 14.99
N VAL A 277 -10.26 -29.19 15.33
CA VAL A 277 -9.84 -27.83 14.95
C VAL A 277 -9.61 -27.00 16.21
N GLN A 278 -8.44 -26.35 16.29
CA GLN A 278 -8.15 -25.29 17.27
C GLN A 278 -7.87 -23.97 16.55
N SER A 279 -8.66 -22.94 16.84
CA SER A 279 -8.45 -21.57 16.33
C SER A 279 -7.70 -20.69 17.32
N HIS A 280 -6.88 -19.78 16.81
CA HIS A 280 -6.19 -18.76 17.59
C HIS A 280 -6.18 -17.41 16.85
N LEU A 281 -6.65 -16.35 17.52
CA LEU A 281 -6.63 -14.99 16.98
C LEU A 281 -5.24 -14.36 17.15
N CYS A 282 -4.57 -14.06 16.05
CA CYS A 282 -3.28 -13.37 16.03
C CYS A 282 -3.50 -11.88 15.72
N LEU A 283 -3.20 -11.00 16.68
CA LEU A 283 -3.27 -9.55 16.52
C LEU A 283 -1.97 -8.96 15.97
N MET A 284 -2.11 -7.98 15.09
CA MET A 284 -1.03 -7.18 14.52
C MET A 284 -0.80 -5.88 15.33
N PRO A 285 0.36 -5.20 15.15
CA PRO A 285 0.63 -3.93 15.82
C PRO A 285 -0.37 -2.82 15.47
N ASP A 286 -0.61 -1.91 16.44
CA ASP A 286 -1.43 -0.70 16.24
C ASP A 286 -0.70 0.33 15.36
N GLN A 287 -0.89 0.21 14.05
CA GLN A 287 -0.29 1.08 13.05
C GLN A 287 -0.76 2.53 13.17
N LEU A 288 -2.04 2.76 13.53
CA LEU A 288 -2.59 4.09 13.71
C LEU A 288 -2.00 4.77 14.95
N GLY A 289 -1.85 4.03 16.05
CA GLY A 289 -1.13 4.48 17.24
C GLY A 289 0.33 4.80 16.97
N ALA A 290 1.01 4.04 16.09
CA ALA A 290 2.36 4.38 15.64
C ALA A 290 2.38 5.72 14.88
N PHE A 291 1.47 5.94 13.93
CA PHE A 291 1.37 7.22 13.20
C PHE A 291 1.04 8.40 14.12
N ILE A 292 0.14 8.24 15.10
CA ILE A 292 -0.17 9.28 16.09
C ILE A 292 1.08 9.63 16.91
N ARG A 293 1.86 8.64 17.35
CA ARG A 293 3.13 8.89 18.08
C ARG A 293 4.15 9.65 17.23
N TYR A 294 4.30 9.31 15.94
CA TYR A 294 5.15 10.06 15.03
C TYR A 294 4.67 11.51 14.84
N ALA A 295 3.36 11.74 14.68
CA ALA A 295 2.79 13.08 14.58
C ALA A 295 3.01 13.92 15.85
N LEU A 296 2.85 13.32 17.04
CA LEU A 296 3.13 13.98 18.33
C LEU A 296 4.62 14.32 18.47
N LEU A 297 5.54 13.40 18.15
CA LEU A 297 6.98 13.66 18.18
C LEU A 297 7.38 14.75 17.18
N PHE A 298 6.76 14.80 16.01
CA PHE A 298 6.96 15.88 15.03
C PHE A 298 6.48 17.23 15.57
N ALA A 299 5.28 17.28 16.17
CA ALA A 299 4.76 18.49 16.80
C ALA A 299 5.65 18.99 17.96
N VAL A 300 6.11 18.09 18.84
CA VAL A 300 7.07 18.40 19.91
C VAL A 300 8.39 18.90 19.34
N THR A 301 8.89 18.30 18.26
CA THR A 301 10.11 18.76 17.59
C THR A 301 9.94 20.18 17.05
N LEU A 302 8.83 20.47 16.35
CA LEU A 302 8.52 21.82 15.88
C LEU A 302 8.41 22.82 17.04
N PHE A 303 7.76 22.44 18.15
CA PHE A 303 7.67 23.28 19.35
C PHE A 303 9.05 23.60 19.94
N ILE A 304 9.94 22.62 20.09
CA ILE A 304 11.31 22.84 20.57
C ILE A 304 12.08 23.77 19.62
N LEU A 305 11.90 23.63 18.30
CA LEU A 305 12.55 24.49 17.32
C LEU A 305 11.99 25.93 17.33
N THR A 306 10.69 26.14 17.56
CA THR A 306 10.11 27.49 17.71
C THR A 306 10.54 28.14 19.01
N VAL A 307 10.56 27.42 20.14
CA VAL A 307 11.09 27.90 21.42
C VAL A 307 12.56 28.30 21.28
N ARG A 308 13.39 27.45 20.62
CA ARG A 308 14.79 27.79 20.31
C ARG A 308 14.88 29.09 19.50
N ALA A 309 14.14 29.21 18.40
CA ALA A 309 14.16 30.40 17.56
C ALA A 309 13.67 31.66 18.32
N LEU A 310 12.73 31.52 19.26
CA LEU A 310 12.26 32.59 20.13
C LEU A 310 13.34 33.02 21.13
N VAL A 311 14.04 32.09 21.76
CA VAL A 311 15.19 32.38 22.65
C VAL A 311 16.30 33.12 21.89
N PHE A 312 16.62 32.70 20.65
CA PHE A 312 17.57 33.43 19.81
C PHE A 312 17.07 34.82 19.39
N LYS A 313 15.77 35.00 19.14
CA LYS A 313 15.15 36.33 18.92
C LYS A 313 15.32 37.22 20.16
N ILE A 314 14.98 36.72 21.36
CA ILE A 314 15.09 37.47 22.62
C ILE A 314 16.55 37.85 22.89
N LYS A 315 17.49 36.90 22.76
CA LYS A 315 18.92 37.15 22.94
C LYS A 315 19.48 38.17 21.93
N ALA A 316 19.04 38.11 20.67
CA ALA A 316 19.41 39.10 19.66
C ALA A 316 18.84 40.51 19.96
N SER A 317 17.63 40.59 20.53
CA SER A 317 17.06 41.85 21.01
C SER A 317 17.84 42.42 22.20
N SER A 318 18.14 41.61 23.23
CA SER A 318 18.87 42.08 24.42
C SER A 318 20.33 42.43 24.14
N SER A 319 20.98 41.77 23.17
CA SER A 319 22.28 42.17 22.63
C SER A 319 22.23 43.45 21.77
N SER A 320 21.05 43.98 21.48
CA SER A 320 20.86 45.25 20.75
C SER A 320 20.39 46.40 21.63
N SER A 321 19.91 46.13 22.85
CA SER A 321 19.58 47.12 23.87
C SER A 321 20.77 47.47 24.79
N SER A 322 21.93 46.82 24.61
CA SER A 322 23.19 47.14 25.31
C SER A 322 24.11 48.08 24.52
N LEU A 323 23.60 48.75 23.48
CA LEU A 323 24.24 49.93 22.90
C LEU A 323 23.47 51.19 23.30
N SER A 324 23.70 51.63 24.54
CA SER A 324 23.58 53.05 24.84
C SER A 324 24.71 53.80 24.11
N PRO A 325 24.46 54.98 23.53
CA PRO A 325 25.53 55.78 22.96
C PRO A 325 26.30 56.50 24.07
N ASN A 326 27.26 55.81 24.69
CA ASN A 326 28.26 56.48 25.50
C ASN A 326 29.18 57.29 24.57
N SER A 327 29.38 58.56 24.90
CA SER A 327 29.95 59.58 24.01
C SER A 327 31.48 59.67 24.00
N ASP A 328 32.19 58.59 24.40
CA ASP A 328 33.63 58.63 24.71
C ASP A 328 34.51 57.63 23.94
N ASP A 329 34.02 57.03 22.84
CA ASP A 329 34.86 56.29 21.89
C ASP A 329 35.12 57.13 20.63
N THR A 330 36.05 58.09 20.74
CA THR A 330 36.63 58.73 19.55
C THR A 330 37.68 57.79 18.92
N PRO A 331 37.68 57.59 17.59
CA PRO A 331 38.72 56.79 16.95
C PRO A 331 40.05 57.55 16.99
N ILE A 332 40.99 57.09 17.83
CA ILE A 332 42.37 57.59 17.88
C ILE A 332 43.12 57.09 16.63
N LEU A 333 42.88 57.75 15.49
CA LEU A 333 43.71 57.73 14.28
C LEU A 333 43.12 58.75 13.27
N PRO A 334 43.84 59.85 12.95
CA PRO A 334 43.37 60.78 11.92
C PRO A 334 43.49 60.14 10.54
N LEU A 335 42.36 59.98 9.85
CA LEU A 335 42.35 59.71 8.41
C LEU A 335 42.50 61.05 7.68
N SER A 336 43.71 61.36 7.23
CA SER A 336 43.98 62.46 6.30
C SER A 336 43.35 62.13 4.94
N GLU A 337 42.30 62.87 4.59
CA GLU A 337 41.64 62.79 3.28
C GLU A 337 42.30 63.78 2.31
N ASP A 338 43.37 63.33 1.63
CA ASP A 338 44.01 64.11 0.57
C ASP A 338 43.56 63.65 -0.82
N HIS A 339 42.76 64.51 -1.45
CA HIS A 339 42.36 64.40 -2.84
C HIS A 339 43.53 64.78 -3.76
N HIS A 340 44.22 63.81 -4.38
CA HIS A 340 44.94 64.07 -5.63
C HIS A 340 44.88 62.90 -6.62
N TYR A 341 44.55 63.27 -7.87
CA TYR A 341 44.60 62.43 -9.07
C TYR A 341 45.98 61.78 -9.25
N ASN A 342 46.06 60.46 -9.44
CA ASN A 342 46.42 59.91 -10.76
C ASN A 342 46.12 58.40 -10.93
N ASN A 343 46.18 57.97 -12.18
CA ASN A 343 45.81 56.67 -12.73
C ASN A 343 46.93 55.61 -12.64
N ASN A 344 46.66 54.44 -12.03
CA ASN A 344 46.96 53.08 -12.55
C ASN A 344 46.97 51.96 -11.48
N ASN A 345 46.35 50.83 -11.84
CA ASN A 345 46.62 49.43 -11.43
C ASN A 345 46.64 48.96 -9.95
N ASN A 346 45.83 47.91 -9.73
CA ASN A 346 46.10 46.69 -8.95
C ASN A 346 46.58 46.78 -7.48
N ASN A 347 45.70 46.38 -6.56
CA ASN A 347 45.90 45.24 -5.63
C ASN A 347 44.56 44.99 -4.87
N THR A 348 43.87 43.85 -4.96
CA THR A 348 44.16 42.50 -4.41
C THR A 348 44.68 42.50 -2.96
N SER A 349 43.94 41.81 -2.08
CA SER A 349 44.14 41.82 -0.63
C SER A 349 45.33 40.96 -0.17
N SER A 350 45.93 41.37 0.95
CA SER A 350 47.19 40.90 1.55
C SER A 350 47.23 39.44 2.05
N ALA A 351 46.35 38.55 1.56
CA ALA A 351 46.33 37.12 1.90
C ALA A 351 46.77 36.20 0.75
N GLU A 352 46.82 36.68 -0.51
CA GLU A 352 47.30 35.89 -1.66
C GLU A 352 48.76 36.16 -2.03
N GLN A 353 49.36 37.24 -1.54
CA GLN A 353 50.76 37.60 -1.87
C GLN A 353 51.80 36.72 -1.17
N GLU A 354 51.47 36.13 -0.01
CA GLU A 354 52.40 35.24 0.71
C GLU A 354 52.49 33.85 0.05
N LYS A 355 51.39 33.36 -0.55
CA LYS A 355 51.36 32.05 -1.23
C LYS A 355 52.02 32.04 -2.62
N ARG A 356 52.23 33.21 -3.24
CA ARG A 356 52.94 33.34 -4.52
C ARG A 356 54.45 33.52 -4.39
N LYS A 357 54.97 33.92 -3.21
CA LYS A 357 56.42 34.07 -2.99
C LYS A 357 57.20 32.75 -2.85
N LEU A 358 56.52 31.65 -2.54
CA LEU A 358 57.13 30.31 -2.43
C LEU A 358 57.15 29.51 -3.74
N HIS A 359 56.48 29.98 -4.80
CA HIS A 359 56.41 29.29 -6.10
C HIS A 359 57.26 29.92 -7.21
N HIS A 360 58.02 30.99 -6.91
CA HIS A 360 58.75 31.76 -7.93
C HIS A 360 60.28 31.89 -7.71
N LEU A 361 60.85 31.15 -6.74
CA LEU A 361 62.28 31.11 -6.42
C LEU A 361 62.94 29.75 -6.78
N GLY A 362 62.45 29.10 -7.84
CA GLY A 362 62.87 27.73 -8.17
C GLY A 362 62.58 27.29 -9.61
N ALA A 363 62.82 28.16 -10.60
CA ALA A 363 62.82 27.77 -12.01
C ALA A 363 63.73 28.71 -12.84
N ALA A 364 64.63 28.09 -13.63
CA ALA A 364 65.61 28.69 -14.57
C ALA A 364 67.02 28.99 -14.03
N ALA A 365 67.76 27.93 -13.71
CA ALA A 365 69.17 27.80 -14.09
C ALA A 365 69.34 26.40 -14.70
N GLU A 366 70.01 26.31 -15.85
CA GLU A 366 70.02 25.14 -16.72
C GLU A 366 71.33 24.34 -16.59
N GLU A 367 71.33 23.15 -17.18
CA GLU A 367 72.50 22.40 -17.67
C GLU A 367 73.30 21.44 -16.75
N THR A 368 73.39 20.20 -17.28
CA THR A 368 74.48 19.20 -17.15
C THR A 368 74.84 18.49 -15.83
N ALA A 369 74.56 17.17 -15.88
CA ALA A 369 75.50 16.07 -15.61
C ALA A 369 75.80 15.56 -14.17
N HIS A 370 75.71 14.22 -14.09
CA HIS A 370 76.57 13.29 -13.32
C HIS A 370 76.35 13.03 -11.80
N ASN A 371 75.77 11.85 -11.55
CA ASN A 371 76.44 10.69 -10.90
C ASN A 371 76.56 10.61 -9.35
N GLY A 372 76.50 9.38 -8.83
CA GLY A 372 76.83 8.98 -7.44
C GLY A 372 75.66 9.11 -6.44
N ARG A 373 74.99 8.03 -5.98
CA ARG A 373 75.40 6.89 -5.11
C ARG A 373 75.46 7.21 -3.61
N ASN A 374 74.99 6.20 -2.85
CA ASN A 374 75.32 5.89 -1.45
C ASN A 374 74.75 6.80 -0.35
N ARG A 375 74.50 6.32 0.88
CA ARG A 375 74.14 4.99 1.47
C ARG A 375 74.09 5.23 2.99
N THR A 376 73.41 4.35 3.77
CA THR A 376 73.68 4.06 5.21
C THR A 376 73.55 5.25 6.20
N ASP A 377 73.44 5.13 7.53
CA ASP A 377 72.99 4.06 8.45
C ASP A 377 72.66 4.79 9.79
N SER A 378 71.53 4.49 10.46
CA SER A 378 71.44 3.60 11.64
C SER A 378 71.52 4.30 13.02
N MET A 379 70.89 3.65 14.01
CA MET A 379 70.84 3.92 15.46
C MET A 379 70.16 5.21 15.98
N GLY A 380 69.39 5.17 17.08
CA GLY A 380 68.85 3.99 17.79
C GLY A 380 68.32 4.24 19.22
N LYS A 381 67.44 3.30 19.65
CA LYS A 381 67.07 2.91 21.04
C LYS A 381 66.26 3.83 21.97
N GLY A 382 65.42 3.16 22.79
CA GLY A 382 64.59 3.72 23.89
C GLY A 382 63.09 3.51 23.63
N ALA A 383 62.49 2.32 23.76
CA ALA A 383 62.15 1.60 25.01
C ALA A 383 61.36 2.48 26.00
N SER A 384 60.20 2.12 26.56
CA SER A 384 59.33 0.91 26.51
C SER A 384 57.88 1.38 26.78
N SER A 385 56.80 0.59 26.91
CA SER A 385 56.56 -0.86 27.01
C SER A 385 55.08 -1.13 26.67
N ASN A 386 54.82 -2.24 25.97
CA ASN A 386 53.91 -3.33 26.31
C ASN A 386 52.54 -3.07 27.00
N SER A 387 51.48 -3.82 26.68
CA SER A 387 51.28 -4.82 25.60
C SER A 387 49.84 -5.34 25.58
N SER A 388 49.52 -6.10 24.52
CA SER A 388 48.75 -7.37 24.53
C SER A 388 47.24 -7.32 24.86
N THR A 389 46.33 -8.05 24.21
CA THR A 389 46.34 -9.03 23.08
C THR A 389 44.85 -9.23 22.69
N THR A 390 44.39 -9.84 21.59
CA THR A 390 44.96 -10.83 20.64
C THR A 390 44.12 -10.80 19.35
N SER A 391 44.77 -10.98 18.19
CA SER A 391 44.14 -11.43 16.93
C SER A 391 44.17 -13.00 16.88
N PRO A 392 43.84 -13.77 15.80
CA PRO A 392 43.88 -13.43 14.36
C PRO A 392 42.75 -13.99 13.45
N ASP A 393 42.79 -13.55 12.17
CA ASP A 393 42.53 -14.25 10.90
C ASP A 393 41.34 -15.26 10.75
N SER A 394 40.59 -15.30 9.65
CA SER A 394 41.01 -15.23 8.24
C SER A 394 39.82 -15.12 7.26
N LYS A 395 40.09 -14.67 6.01
CA LYS A 395 39.59 -15.18 4.69
C LYS A 395 38.06 -15.44 4.48
N THR A 396 37.38 -15.19 3.36
CA THR A 396 37.74 -15.03 1.91
C THR A 396 36.50 -14.63 1.09
N GLY A 397 36.70 -14.10 -0.14
CA GLY A 397 35.72 -14.14 -1.25
C GLY A 397 34.66 -13.01 -1.29
N LEU A 398 34.60 -12.11 -2.28
CA LEU A 398 34.39 -12.22 -3.74
C LEU A 398 32.92 -12.15 -4.21
N SER A 399 32.54 -10.94 -4.65
CA SER A 399 31.75 -10.55 -5.84
C SER A 399 30.50 -11.29 -6.35
N ALA A 400 29.69 -10.48 -7.07
CA ALA A 400 28.72 -10.82 -8.12
C ALA A 400 27.28 -11.19 -7.67
N ARG A 401 26.21 -10.88 -8.42
CA ARG A 401 26.02 -10.00 -9.60
C ARG A 401 24.51 -9.72 -9.77
N SER A 402 24.16 -8.64 -10.48
CA SER A 402 22.81 -8.43 -11.02
C SER A 402 22.57 -9.23 -12.32
N ALA A 403 21.44 -9.92 -12.42
CA ALA A 403 20.73 -10.40 -13.62
C ALA A 403 19.41 -11.04 -13.10
N THR A 404 18.18 -10.86 -13.61
CA THR A 404 17.63 -10.57 -14.95
C THR A 404 17.85 -11.67 -16.00
N GLN A 405 17.03 -12.73 -15.93
CA GLN A 405 16.62 -13.60 -17.04
C GLN A 405 15.15 -13.99 -16.78
N GLN A 406 14.17 -13.66 -17.62
CA GLN A 406 13.88 -14.20 -18.97
C GLN A 406 13.51 -15.70 -18.98
N GLN A 407 12.21 -15.96 -19.12
CA GLN A 407 11.69 -17.26 -19.59
C GLN A 407 11.76 -17.35 -21.13
N PRO A 408 11.98 -18.54 -21.71
CA PRO A 408 11.92 -18.72 -23.15
C PRO A 408 10.45 -18.74 -23.65
N ARG A 409 10.18 -17.98 -24.71
CA ARG A 409 8.97 -18.15 -25.54
C ARG A 409 9.23 -19.21 -26.60
N SER A 410 8.37 -20.22 -26.70
CA SER A 410 8.22 -21.03 -27.91
C SER A 410 7.01 -20.53 -28.72
N SER A 411 7.18 -20.44 -30.04
CA SER A 411 6.25 -19.82 -30.97
C SER A 411 5.50 -20.84 -31.81
N ALA A 412 4.18 -20.70 -31.94
CA ALA A 412 3.43 -21.18 -33.10
C ALA A 412 2.16 -20.34 -33.27
N SER A 413 1.98 -19.78 -34.47
CA SER A 413 0.69 -19.28 -34.98
C SER A 413 0.37 -20.06 -36.25
N PRO A 414 -0.91 -20.08 -36.68
CA PRO A 414 -1.24 -19.20 -37.79
C PRO A 414 -2.57 -18.43 -37.66
N VAL A 415 -2.65 -17.36 -38.46
CA VAL A 415 -3.80 -16.49 -38.76
C VAL A 415 -4.29 -16.90 -40.20
N PRO A 416 -5.25 -16.26 -40.95
CA PRO A 416 -5.94 -14.99 -40.73
C PRO A 416 -7.44 -14.87 -41.13
N SER A 417 -8.08 -13.80 -40.64
CA SER A 417 -9.09 -12.96 -41.34
C SER A 417 -9.57 -11.83 -40.39
N SER A 418 -9.95 -10.61 -40.80
CA SER A 418 -9.40 -9.66 -41.80
C SER A 418 -10.04 -8.27 -41.55
N GLY A 419 -9.33 -7.18 -41.86
CA GLY A 419 -9.83 -5.79 -41.78
C GLY A 419 -9.84 -5.16 -40.36
N GLY A 420 -9.60 -3.86 -40.17
CA GLY A 420 -9.18 -2.83 -41.14
C GLY A 420 -9.57 -1.41 -40.71
N TYR A 421 -8.58 -0.64 -40.22
CA TYR A 421 -8.47 0.84 -40.15
C TYR A 421 -9.67 1.75 -39.75
N GLY A 422 -9.38 2.79 -38.96
CA GLY A 422 -10.12 4.07 -39.06
C GLY A 422 -10.37 4.83 -37.76
N LEU A 423 -9.50 5.79 -37.43
CA LEU A 423 -9.84 6.92 -36.54
C LEU A 423 -10.44 8.05 -37.39
N PRO A 424 -11.56 8.68 -36.99
CA PRO A 424 -11.94 10.01 -37.45
C PRO A 424 -11.74 11.11 -36.38
N PRO A 425 -11.54 12.38 -36.78
CA PRO A 425 -11.17 13.46 -35.87
C PRO A 425 -12.38 14.20 -35.25
N SER A 426 -12.06 15.06 -34.28
CA SER A 426 -12.98 16.05 -33.71
C SER A 426 -13.46 17.09 -34.73
N SER A 427 -14.77 17.31 -34.80
CA SER A 427 -15.35 18.55 -35.36
C SER A 427 -16.52 19.03 -34.51
N SER A 428 -16.46 20.31 -34.14
CA SER A 428 -17.52 21.04 -33.47
C SER A 428 -18.53 21.58 -34.49
N SER A 429 -19.82 21.38 -34.27
CA SER A 429 -20.86 22.30 -34.74
C SER A 429 -22.20 22.03 -34.04
N SER A 430 -22.74 23.04 -33.36
CA SER A 430 -24.15 23.06 -32.93
C SER A 430 -25.07 23.39 -34.11
N PRO A 431 -26.33 22.93 -34.09
CA PRO A 431 -27.45 23.65 -34.69
C PRO A 431 -28.34 24.30 -33.61
N VAL A 432 -29.27 25.14 -34.07
CA VAL A 432 -30.00 26.18 -33.33
C VAL A 432 -31.52 26.01 -33.51
N ASN A 433 -32.32 26.69 -32.66
CA ASN A 433 -33.80 26.80 -32.61
C ASN A 433 -34.57 25.63 -31.95
N GLY A 434 -35.66 25.87 -31.21
CA GLY A 434 -36.30 27.16 -30.86
C GLY A 434 -37.61 26.99 -30.05
N TYR A 435 -38.33 28.10 -29.84
CA TYR A 435 -39.61 28.26 -29.07
C TYR A 435 -39.50 28.13 -27.54
N GLY A 436 -40.06 29.02 -26.69
CA GLY A 436 -40.64 30.38 -26.90
C GLY A 436 -41.48 30.86 -25.69
N VAL A 437 -41.54 32.20 -25.43
CA VAL A 437 -42.56 32.94 -24.62
C VAL A 437 -42.63 32.59 -23.10
N SER A 438 -42.79 33.48 -22.09
CA SER A 438 -42.85 34.96 -21.89
C SER A 438 -42.33 35.28 -20.45
N GLY A 439 -42.34 36.50 -19.88
CA GLY A 439 -42.71 37.85 -20.35
C GLY A 439 -42.56 38.94 -19.25
N ILE A 440 -42.32 40.18 -19.69
CA ILE A 440 -42.63 41.53 -19.11
C ILE A 440 -42.27 41.91 -17.64
N TYR A 441 -41.65 43.12 -17.54
CA TYR A 441 -41.39 44.08 -16.43
C TYR A 441 -39.90 44.20 -16.04
N GLY A 442 -39.23 45.37 -16.05
CA GLY A 442 -39.57 46.72 -16.58
C GLY A 442 -38.44 47.75 -16.26
N ASN A 443 -38.28 48.80 -17.08
CA ASN A 443 -37.45 50.03 -16.92
C ASN A 443 -36.06 49.94 -16.24
N SER A 444 -34.95 50.34 -16.88
CA SER A 444 -34.64 51.76 -17.19
C SER A 444 -33.30 51.91 -17.97
N GLY A 445 -33.20 52.90 -18.87
CA GLY A 445 -31.96 53.33 -19.54
C GLY A 445 -31.30 54.54 -18.84
N PRO A 446 -30.46 55.38 -19.50
CA PRO A 446 -30.11 55.44 -20.93
C PRO A 446 -28.60 55.15 -21.21
N SER A 447 -28.24 54.47 -22.31
CA SER A 447 -27.90 55.04 -23.64
C SER A 447 -26.76 56.06 -23.66
N ASN A 448 -25.68 55.73 -24.38
CA ASN A 448 -25.27 56.60 -25.48
C ASN A 448 -24.65 55.80 -26.65
N ASN A 449 -25.02 56.16 -27.87
CA ASN A 449 -24.55 55.53 -29.12
C ASN A 449 -23.34 56.27 -29.68
N ASN A 450 -22.49 55.55 -30.42
CA ASN A 450 -22.14 55.96 -31.79
C ASN A 450 -21.53 54.79 -32.57
N GLY A 451 -22.05 54.54 -33.77
CA GLY A 451 -21.56 53.51 -34.69
C GLY A 451 -20.83 54.10 -35.90
N GLY A 452 -20.03 53.28 -36.59
CA GLY A 452 -19.25 53.71 -37.75
C GLY A 452 -18.74 52.54 -38.61
N ALA A 453 -19.51 52.23 -39.65
CA ALA A 453 -19.25 51.52 -40.91
C ALA A 453 -18.03 50.59 -41.18
N LYS A 454 -18.34 49.61 -42.04
CA LYS A 454 -17.50 48.67 -42.83
C LYS A 454 -16.83 49.35 -44.07
N LEU A 455 -15.89 48.77 -44.85
CA LEU A 455 -15.42 47.36 -44.89
C LEU A 455 -13.87 47.13 -45.00
N PRO A 456 -13.14 47.19 -46.17
CA PRO A 456 -11.96 46.30 -46.31
C PRO A 456 -10.67 46.85 -46.97
N LEU A 457 -9.71 45.92 -47.13
CA LEU A 457 -8.58 45.83 -48.08
C LEU A 457 -7.15 45.96 -47.52
N VAL A 458 -6.51 44.78 -47.54
CA VAL A 458 -5.07 44.49 -47.60
C VAL A 458 -4.26 45.51 -48.42
N ALA A 459 -3.20 46.08 -47.83
CA ALA A 459 -1.84 46.09 -48.40
C ALA A 459 -0.82 46.78 -47.46
N TYR A 460 0.47 46.48 -47.70
CA TYR A 460 1.69 47.08 -47.15
C TYR A 460 2.13 46.71 -45.72
N ALA A 461 3.25 45.99 -45.70
CA ALA A 461 4.08 45.73 -44.54
C ALA A 461 5.16 46.80 -44.39
N GLY A 462 5.70 46.93 -43.17
CA GLY A 462 7.00 47.55 -42.92
C GLY A 462 6.96 48.77 -42.00
N PHE A 463 7.84 48.73 -41.00
CA PHE A 463 8.26 49.85 -40.12
C PHE A 463 7.31 50.27 -38.98
N PHE A 464 7.60 49.77 -37.77
CA PHE A 464 7.11 50.31 -36.50
C PHE A 464 8.32 50.73 -35.64
N PRO A 465 8.47 52.02 -35.26
CA PRO A 465 9.66 52.50 -34.54
C PRO A 465 9.69 52.14 -33.05
N ASP A 466 8.54 51.87 -32.42
CA ASP A 466 8.40 51.81 -30.96
C ASP A 466 9.23 50.70 -30.28
N ARG A 467 9.59 49.65 -31.00
CA ARG A 467 10.35 48.51 -30.45
C ARG A 467 11.85 48.80 -30.24
N ALA A 468 12.35 49.92 -30.76
CA ALA A 468 13.73 50.36 -30.57
C ALA A 468 13.90 51.17 -29.28
N GLU A 469 12.92 51.99 -28.91
CA GLU A 469 12.96 52.79 -27.67
C GLU A 469 12.74 51.94 -26.42
N GLU A 470 11.86 50.94 -26.49
CA GLU A 470 11.58 50.02 -25.37
C GLU A 470 12.86 49.29 -24.91
N LYS A 471 13.65 48.76 -25.86
CA LYS A 471 14.97 48.14 -25.58
C LYS A 471 16.04 49.11 -25.09
N ARG A 472 15.88 50.41 -25.33
CA ARG A 472 16.80 51.44 -24.81
C ARG A 472 16.47 51.73 -23.34
N ARG A 473 15.19 51.84 -23.00
CA ARG A 473 14.71 51.99 -21.61
C ARG A 473 15.02 50.76 -20.73
N GLU A 474 14.95 49.55 -21.28
CA GLU A 474 15.39 48.33 -20.57
C GLU A 474 16.90 48.34 -20.25
N ARG A 475 17.73 48.95 -21.09
CA ARG A 475 19.19 49.04 -20.87
C ARG A 475 19.58 50.15 -19.91
N GLU A 476 18.83 51.25 -19.84
CA GLU A 476 19.09 52.36 -18.92
C GLU A 476 18.68 52.02 -17.47
N ASN A 477 17.69 51.15 -17.26
CA ASN A 477 17.31 50.65 -15.94
C ASN A 477 18.22 49.53 -15.39
N ALA A 478 19.24 49.08 -16.14
CA ALA A 478 20.15 48.00 -15.76
C ALA A 478 21.47 48.49 -15.12
N THR A 479 21.44 49.55 -14.32
CA THR A 479 22.61 50.02 -13.57
C THR A 479 22.93 49.09 -12.39
N VAL A 480 23.86 48.16 -12.61
CA VAL A 480 24.35 47.22 -11.58
C VAL A 480 25.08 47.99 -10.48
N SER A 481 24.43 48.14 -9.32
CA SER A 481 25.04 48.70 -8.11
C SER A 481 26.13 47.77 -7.56
N THR A 482 27.40 48.09 -7.81
CA THR A 482 28.58 47.35 -7.35
C THR A 482 28.98 47.67 -5.89
N LYS A 483 28.06 48.21 -5.07
CA LYS A 483 28.29 48.35 -3.62
C LYS A 483 28.14 46.97 -2.95
N PRO A 484 29.11 46.51 -2.13
CA PRO A 484 28.96 45.25 -1.42
C PRO A 484 27.74 45.35 -0.49
N VAL A 485 26.73 44.52 -0.74
CA VAL A 485 25.53 44.45 0.09
C VAL A 485 25.94 43.92 1.46
N LYS A 486 26.29 44.83 2.40
CA LYS A 486 26.42 44.52 3.82
C LYS A 486 25.14 43.79 4.21
N LYS A 487 25.26 42.49 4.54
CA LYS A 487 24.12 41.64 4.93
C LYS A 487 23.33 42.38 5.99
N ARG A 488 22.17 42.94 5.64
CA ARG A 488 21.28 43.63 6.57
C ARG A 488 21.08 42.68 7.75
N LYS A 489 21.59 43.05 8.94
CA LYS A 489 21.31 42.33 10.19
C LYS A 489 19.78 42.33 10.31
N LYS A 490 19.15 41.20 9.96
CA LYS A 490 17.70 41.05 10.07
C LYS A 490 17.35 41.36 11.53
N LYS A 491 16.47 42.32 11.78
CA LYS A 491 16.01 42.66 13.14
C LYS A 491 14.71 41.91 13.43
N GLY A 492 14.48 41.56 14.68
CA GLY A 492 13.22 40.95 15.15
C GLY A 492 12.81 39.68 14.39
N GLU A 493 11.63 39.72 13.76
CA GLU A 493 10.99 38.58 13.09
C GLU A 493 11.88 37.93 12.00
N GLY A 494 12.71 38.73 11.33
CA GLY A 494 13.64 38.22 10.32
C GLY A 494 14.77 37.35 10.89
N VAL A 495 15.10 37.46 12.19
CA VAL A 495 16.01 36.53 12.89
C VAL A 495 15.27 35.23 13.16
N PHE A 496 14.06 35.32 13.72
CA PHE A 496 13.23 34.17 14.06
C PHE A 496 13.00 33.25 12.85
N ARG A 497 12.54 33.80 11.72
CA ARG A 497 12.26 33.02 10.50
C ARG A 497 13.54 32.41 9.89
N ALA A 498 14.67 33.10 9.98
CA ALA A 498 15.95 32.59 9.49
C ALA A 498 16.51 31.46 10.37
N GLU A 499 16.44 31.61 11.70
CA GLU A 499 16.99 30.63 12.64
C GLU A 499 16.08 29.39 12.76
N LEU A 500 14.75 29.57 12.71
CA LEU A 500 13.79 28.47 12.62
C LEU A 500 14.01 27.67 11.32
N GLY A 501 14.07 28.33 10.16
CA GLY A 501 14.31 27.66 8.88
C GLY A 501 15.65 26.93 8.83
N ARG A 502 16.72 27.54 9.35
CA ARG A 502 18.05 26.90 9.45
C ARG A 502 18.07 25.73 10.44
N SER A 503 17.33 25.82 11.55
CA SER A 503 17.24 24.71 12.51
C SER A 503 16.43 23.54 11.96
N VAL A 504 15.29 23.81 11.30
CA VAL A 504 14.50 22.79 10.60
C VAL A 504 15.34 22.10 9.52
N ALA A 505 16.05 22.85 8.67
CA ALA A 505 16.90 22.28 7.62
C ALA A 505 18.02 21.37 8.19
N ARG A 506 18.64 21.74 9.31
CA ARG A 506 19.65 20.91 9.99
C ARG A 506 19.07 19.61 10.55
N VAL A 507 17.93 19.69 11.26
CA VAL A 507 17.26 18.50 11.80
C VAL A 507 16.78 17.60 10.68
N ALA A 508 16.17 18.17 9.62
CA ALA A 508 15.74 17.43 8.45
C ALA A 508 16.89 16.71 7.74
N ALA A 509 18.06 17.33 7.59
CA ALA A 509 19.22 16.67 6.99
C ALA A 509 19.68 15.42 7.78
N VAL A 510 19.69 15.50 9.11
CA VAL A 510 20.05 14.34 9.98
C VAL A 510 18.96 13.27 9.95
N VAL A 511 17.70 13.65 10.10
CA VAL A 511 16.56 12.72 10.10
C VAL A 511 16.41 12.01 8.76
N LEU A 512 16.48 12.74 7.64
CA LEU A 512 16.42 12.16 6.30
C LEU A 512 17.65 11.28 6.03
N GLY A 513 18.86 11.71 6.42
CA GLY A 513 20.06 10.88 6.27
C GLY A 513 19.94 9.54 7.01
N TRP A 514 19.43 9.56 8.25
CA TRP A 514 19.14 8.36 9.02
C TRP A 514 18.01 7.50 8.41
N TYR A 515 16.95 8.14 7.93
CA TYR A 515 15.81 7.46 7.31
C TYR A 515 16.19 6.78 5.98
N PHE A 516 16.97 7.44 5.11
CA PHE A 516 17.52 6.84 3.91
C PHE A 516 18.49 5.69 4.23
N TRP A 517 19.30 5.81 5.27
CA TRP A 517 20.17 4.71 5.72
C TRP A 517 19.37 3.51 6.22
N LEU A 518 18.27 3.73 6.96
CA LEU A 518 17.35 2.66 7.38
C LEU A 518 16.68 1.99 6.17
N ILE A 519 16.16 2.77 5.20
CA ILE A 519 15.56 2.23 3.97
C ILE A 519 16.57 1.41 3.15
N TRP A 520 17.84 1.83 3.11
CA TRP A 520 18.87 1.14 2.33
C TRP A 520 19.35 -0.17 2.98
N ARG A 521 19.15 -0.33 4.29
CA ARG A 521 19.66 -1.47 5.07
C ARG A 521 18.61 -2.57 5.30
N TRP A 522 17.35 -2.31 4.95
CA TRP A 522 16.23 -3.25 4.95
C TRP A 522 15.90 -3.70 3.52
#